data_AF-A0A840CJH7-F1
#
_entry.id   AF-A0A840CJH7-F1
#
_cell.length_a   1.000
_cell.length_b   1.000
_cell.length_c   1.000
_cell.angle_alpha   90.00
_cell.angle_beta   90.00
_cell.angle_gamma   90.00
#
_symmetry.space_group_name_H-M   'P 1'
#
loop_
_entity.id
_entity.type
_entity.pdbx_description
1 polymer ?
#
loop_
_entity_poly.entity_id
_entity_poly.type
_entity_poly.pdbx_seq_one_letter_code
_entity_poly.pdbx_strand_id
1 'polypeptide(L)'
;MKMREEIDDPPYFSMFFLFYLYGGVLVIILTSLFWKLSGMTAILTFFLMLAGPVITGIIAIYNTKKKNDSVYHKWVFYSSASYAVVFAGLLIMSAIISLL
;
A
#
# COMPACT_ATOMS: atom_id res chain seq x y z
N MET A 1 13.48 4.03 30.28
CA MET A 1 12.87 3.69 28.98
C MET A 1 11.36 3.74 29.18
N LYS A 2 10.69 4.86 28.88
CA LYS A 2 9.22 4.94 28.94
C LYS A 2 8.68 3.87 27.99
N MET A 3 7.75 3.03 28.46
CA MET A 3 6.98 2.15 27.57
C MET A 3 6.30 3.06 26.55
N ARG A 4 6.78 2.99 25.31
CA ARG A 4 6.65 3.99 24.23
C ARG A 4 5.34 3.87 23.46
N GLU A 5 4.27 3.42 24.11
CA GLU A 5 3.04 2.98 23.43
C GLU A 5 1.77 3.68 23.92
N GLU A 6 1.87 4.67 24.79
CA GLU A 6 0.76 5.60 25.02
C GLU A 6 0.85 6.68 23.93
N ILE A 7 0.19 6.40 22.81
CA ILE A 7 0.06 7.32 21.68
C ILE A 7 -1.32 7.92 21.80
N ASP A 8 -1.40 9.23 21.97
CA ASP A 8 -2.68 9.93 22.08
C ASP A 8 -3.56 9.78 20.82
N ASP A 9 -2.93 9.60 19.66
CA ASP A 9 -3.60 9.48 18.35
C ASP A 9 -2.89 8.46 17.44
N PRO A 10 -3.11 7.14 17.61
CA PRO A 10 -2.55 6.12 16.73
C PRO A 10 -3.20 6.11 15.33
N PRO A 11 -2.42 5.91 14.25
CA PRO A 11 -2.91 6.02 12.87
C PRO A 11 -3.64 4.75 12.37
N TYR A 12 -4.66 4.29 13.09
CA TYR A 12 -5.40 3.04 12.80
C TYR A 12 -5.93 2.98 11.37
N PHE A 13 -6.60 4.05 10.92
CA PHE A 13 -7.16 4.12 9.57
C PHE A 13 -6.07 4.01 8.51
N SER A 14 -4.97 4.74 8.67
CA SER A 14 -3.87 4.70 7.72
C SER A 14 -3.24 3.31 7.65
N MET A 15 -3.05 2.64 8.78
CA MET A 15 -2.54 1.27 8.82
C MET A 15 -3.49 0.28 8.14
N PHE A 16 -4.80 0.38 8.39
CA PHE A 16 -5.79 -0.49 7.79
C PHE A 16 -5.78 -0.39 6.25
N PHE A 17 -5.78 0.84 5.71
CA PHE A 17 -5.70 1.04 4.27
C PHE A 17 -4.37 0.56 3.68
N LEU A 18 -3.25 0.82 4.34
CA LEU A 18 -1.96 0.30 3.89
C LEU A 18 -1.96 -1.23 3.88
N PHE A 19 -2.47 -1.87 4.93
CA PHE A 19 -2.60 -3.33 4.97
C PHE A 19 -3.44 -3.85 3.80
N TYR A 20 -4.59 -3.23 3.52
CA TYR A 20 -5.44 -3.63 2.39
C TYR A 20 -4.72 -3.49 1.05
N LEU A 21 -4.00 -2.39 0.83
CA LEU A 21 -3.28 -2.13 -0.41
C LEU A 21 -2.10 -3.08 -0.60
N TYR A 22 -1.24 -3.23 0.41
CA TYR A 22 -0.10 -4.15 0.35
C TYR A 22 -0.54 -5.62 0.31
N GLY A 23 -1.60 -5.96 1.04
CA GLY A 23 -2.24 -7.28 0.99
C GLY A 23 -2.79 -7.57 -0.41
N GLY A 24 -3.45 -6.59 -1.04
CA GLY A 24 -3.93 -6.72 -2.42
C GLY A 24 -2.80 -6.96 -3.41
N VAL A 25 -1.68 -6.24 -3.28
CA VAL A 25 -0.47 -6.46 -4.10
C VAL A 25 0.07 -7.87 -3.88
N LEU A 26 0.17 -8.32 -2.63
CA LEU A 26 0.61 -9.67 -2.31
C LEU A 26 -0.29 -10.73 -2.94
N VAL A 27 -1.61 -10.54 -2.88
CA VAL A 27 -2.59 -11.44 -3.52
C VAL A 27 -2.36 -11.51 -5.03
N ILE A 28 -2.09 -10.39 -5.70
CA ILE A 28 -1.78 -10.40 -7.14
C ILE A 28 -0.51 -11.18 -7.42
N ILE A 29 0.56 -10.95 -6.65
CA ILE A 29 1.84 -11.65 -6.83
C ILE A 29 1.65 -13.15 -6.65
N LEU A 30 1.03 -13.57 -5.55
CA LEU A 30 0.79 -14.99 -5.27
C LEU A 30 -0.12 -15.62 -6.33
N THR A 31 -1.18 -14.93 -6.75
CA THR A 31 -2.07 -15.44 -7.79
C THR A 31 -1.34 -15.57 -9.12
N SER A 32 -0.45 -14.64 -9.46
CA SER A 32 0.37 -14.70 -10.69
C SER A 32 1.37 -15.87 -10.67
N LEU A 33 1.94 -16.18 -9.50
CA LEU A 33 2.92 -17.27 -9.36
C LEU A 33 2.27 -18.67 -9.33
N PHE A 34 1.11 -18.80 -8.70
CA PHE A 34 0.49 -20.11 -8.44
C PHE A 34 -0.70 -20.43 -9.33
N TRP A 35 -1.33 -19.43 -9.95
CA TRP A 35 -2.55 -19.61 -10.73
C TRP A 35 -2.55 -18.82 -12.04
N LYS A 36 -3.47 -19.19 -12.93
CA LYS A 36 -3.76 -18.38 -14.11
C LYS A 36 -4.48 -17.11 -13.66
N LEU A 37 -4.04 -15.95 -14.14
CA LEU A 37 -4.74 -14.69 -13.90
C LEU A 37 -6.21 -14.82 -14.28
N SER A 38 -7.09 -14.50 -13.34
CA SER A 38 -8.53 -14.48 -13.54
C SER A 38 -9.03 -13.04 -13.68
N GLY A 39 -10.25 -12.87 -14.20
CA GLY A 39 -10.92 -11.56 -14.24
C GLY A 39 -11.06 -10.92 -12.86
N MET A 40 -11.15 -11.71 -11.79
CA MET A 40 -11.20 -11.21 -10.40
C MET A 40 -9.89 -10.53 -10.01
N THR A 41 -8.75 -11.11 -10.39
CA THR A 41 -7.42 -10.52 -10.15
C THR A 41 -7.27 -9.21 -10.94
N ALA A 42 -7.79 -9.16 -12.18
CA ALA A 42 -7.75 -7.94 -12.98
C ALA A 42 -8.52 -6.78 -12.35
N ILE A 43 -9.69 -7.05 -11.74
CA ILE A 43 -10.46 -6.04 -10.99
C ILE A 43 -9.66 -5.52 -9.80
N LEU A 44 -9.02 -6.41 -9.04
CA LEU A 44 -8.18 -6.01 -7.91
C LEU A 44 -6.98 -5.18 -8.37
N THR A 45 -6.30 -5.59 -9.45
CA THR A 45 -5.19 -4.83 -10.04
C THR A 45 -5.64 -3.43 -10.46
N PHE A 46 -6.77 -3.32 -11.16
CA PHE A 46 -7.33 -2.04 -11.58
C PHE A 46 -7.63 -1.12 -10.39
N PHE A 47 -8.25 -1.66 -9.33
CA PHE A 47 -8.49 -0.93 -8.10
C PHE A 47 -7.18 -0.42 -7.48
N LEU A 48 -6.16 -1.27 -7.36
CA LEU A 48 -4.88 -0.89 -6.76
C LEU A 48 -4.10 0.13 -7.59
N MET A 49 -4.29 0.15 -8.92
CA MET A 49 -3.66 1.13 -9.80
C MET A 49 -4.34 2.50 -9.74
N LEU A 50 -5.66 2.56 -9.59
CA LEU A 50 -6.38 3.84 -9.52
C LEU A 50 -6.49 4.37 -8.08
N ALA A 51 -7.05 3.57 -7.18
CA ALA A 51 -7.32 4.00 -5.81
C ALA A 51 -6.06 4.00 -4.95
N GLY A 52 -5.14 3.04 -5.17
CA GLY A 52 -3.92 2.88 -4.37
C GLY A 52 -3.08 4.16 -4.27
N PRO A 53 -2.61 4.75 -5.38
CA PRO A 53 -1.78 5.96 -5.36
C PRO A 53 -2.48 7.15 -4.69
N VAL A 54 -3.80 7.29 -4.91
CA VAL A 54 -4.60 8.36 -4.31
C VAL A 54 -4.67 8.19 -2.79
N ILE A 55 -5.04 7.00 -2.32
CA ILE A 55 -5.15 6.68 -0.90
C ILE A 55 -3.78 6.85 -0.20
N THR A 56 -2.70 6.29 -0.77
CA THR A 56 -1.37 6.43 -0.17
C THR A 56 -0.83 7.84 -0.24
N GLY A 57 -1.14 8.61 -1.29
CA GLY A 57 -0.80 10.02 -1.39
C GLY A 57 -1.44 10.85 -0.28
N ILE A 58 -2.75 10.64 -0.04
CA ILE A 58 -3.48 11.30 1.06
C ILE A 58 -2.87 10.91 2.42
N ILE A 59 -2.62 9.61 2.64
CA ILE A 59 -2.01 9.11 3.88
C ILE A 59 -0.62 9.74 4.09
N ALA A 60 0.21 9.80 3.05
CA ALA A 60 1.55 10.38 3.12
C ALA A 60 1.51 11.87 3.49
N ILE A 61 0.63 12.65 2.85
CA ILE A 61 0.48 14.09 3.12
C ILE A 61 0.01 14.30 4.57
N TYR A 62 -1.00 13.55 5.01
CA TYR A 62 -1.53 13.64 6.37
C TYR A 62 -0.46 13.32 7.44
N ASN A 63 0.33 12.26 7.19
CA ASN A 63 1.36 11.80 8.12
C ASN A 63 2.70 12.54 7.99
N THR A 64 2.89 13.39 6.97
CA THR A 64 4.15 14.15 6.78
C THR A 64 4.47 15.02 7.99
N LYS A 65 3.45 15.61 8.62
CA LYS A 65 3.59 16.48 9.80
C LYS A 65 3.69 15.68 11.10
N LYS A 66 3.07 14.49 11.16
CA LYS A 66 3.00 13.62 12.36
C LYS A 66 4.11 12.57 12.43
N LYS A 67 4.94 12.43 11.40
CA LYS A 67 5.96 11.36 11.27
C LYS A 67 7.00 11.32 12.40
N ASN A 68 7.18 12.41 13.15
CA ASN A 68 8.13 12.47 14.27
C ASN A 68 7.44 12.24 15.63
N ASP A 69 6.11 12.18 15.66
CA ASP A 69 5.33 12.10 16.91
C ASP A 69 5.36 10.67 17.47
N SER A 70 5.34 9.66 16.60
CA SER A 70 5.46 8.26 17.01
C SER A 70 6.15 7.40 15.95
N VAL A 71 6.68 6.26 16.39
CA VAL A 71 7.28 5.24 15.50
C VAL A 71 6.25 4.74 14.48
N TYR A 72 4.98 4.66 14.88
CA TYR A 72 3.89 4.19 14.02
C TYR A 72 3.56 5.18 12.90
N HIS A 73 3.48 6.49 13.20
CA HIS A 73 3.31 7.52 12.16
C HIS A 73 4.49 7.53 11.18
N LYS A 74 5.71 7.30 11.69
CA LYS A 74 6.90 7.17 10.87
C LYS A 74 6.77 5.99 9.89
N TRP A 75 6.41 4.80 10.39
CA TRP A 75 6.20 3.62 9.54
C TRP A 75 5.09 3.83 8.52
N VAL A 76 3.95 4.38 8.94
CA VAL A 76 2.83 4.71 8.03
C VAL A 76 3.30 5.64 6.91
N PHE A 77 4.06 6.68 7.23
CA PHE A 77 4.62 7.59 6.23
C PHE A 77 5.54 6.85 5.26
N TYR A 78 6.54 6.10 5.74
CA TYR A 78 7.46 5.38 4.85
C TYR A 78 6.74 4.32 4.01
N SER A 79 5.81 3.56 4.59
CA SER A 79 5.00 2.58 3.89
C SER A 79 4.08 3.22 2.85
N SER A 80 3.52 4.40 3.11
CA SER A 80 2.76 5.14 2.10
C SER A 80 3.64 5.63 0.95
N ALA A 81 4.85 6.11 1.25
CA ALA A 81 5.80 6.59 0.25
C ALA A 81 6.35 5.46 -0.63
N SER A 82 6.65 4.29 -0.04
CA SER A 82 7.13 3.12 -0.79
C SER A 82 6.09 2.55 -1.76
N TYR A 83 4.80 2.89 -1.59
CA TYR A 83 3.77 2.46 -2.53
C TYR A 83 3.99 3.03 -3.93
N ALA A 84 4.68 4.16 -4.08
CA ALA A 84 5.06 4.68 -5.40
C ALA A 84 5.96 3.69 -6.18
N VAL A 85 6.88 3.03 -5.48
CA VAL A 85 7.75 2.00 -6.07
C VAL A 85 6.95 0.76 -6.42
N VAL A 86 6.04 0.35 -5.53
CA VAL A 86 5.14 -0.78 -5.76
C VAL A 86 4.22 -0.53 -6.95
N PHE A 87 3.70 0.69 -7.08
CA PHE A 87 2.87 1.10 -8.21
C PHE A 87 3.63 1.03 -9.54
N ALA A 88 4.90 1.48 -9.57
CA ALA A 88 5.75 1.30 -10.75
C ALA A 88 5.93 -0.19 -11.10
N GLY A 89 6.13 -1.05 -10.08
CA GLY A 89 6.18 -2.50 -10.26
C GLY A 89 4.90 -3.09 -10.85
N LEU A 90 3.73 -2.65 -10.36
CA LEU A 90 2.43 -3.06 -10.89
C LEU A 90 2.25 -2.64 -12.35
N LEU A 91 2.65 -1.41 -12.71
CA LEU A 91 2.61 -0.94 -14.09
C LEU A 91 3.44 -1.83 -15.02
N ILE A 92 4.69 -2.13 -14.63
CA ILE A 92 5.58 -2.99 -15.41
C ILE A 92 4.98 -4.39 -15.57
N MET A 93 4.49 -5.00 -14.47
CA MET A 93 3.84 -6.30 -14.56
C MET A 93 2.62 -6.29 -15.48
N SER A 94 1.77 -5.26 -15.39
CA SER A 94 0.60 -5.14 -16.25
C SER A 94 0.97 -4.99 -17.73
N ALA A 95 2.03 -4.24 -18.04
CA ALA A 95 2.54 -4.08 -19.40
C ALA A 95 3.07 -5.40 -19.96
N ILE A 96 3.84 -6.16 -19.17
CA ILE A 96 4.36 -7.47 -19.57
C ILE A 96 3.21 -8.44 -19.89
N ILE A 97 2.17 -8.47 -19.03
CA ILE A 97 1.00 -9.32 -19.25
C ILE A 97 0.27 -8.95 -20.54
N SER A 98 0.19 -7.65 -20.87
CA SER A 98 -0.50 -7.21 -22.09
C SER A 98 0.23 -7.55 -23.40
N LEU A 99 1.51 -7.91 -23.32
CA LEU A 99 2.36 -8.27 -24.47
C LEU A 99 2.42 -9.78 -24.73
N LEU A 100 1.95 -10.60 -23.79
CA LEU A 100 1.90 -12.07 -23.85
C LEU A 100 0.54 -12.57 -24.34
#